data_AF-A0AAD5UC78-F1
#
_entry.id   AF-A0AAD5UC78-F1
#
_cell.length_a   1.000
_cell.length_b   1.000
_cell.length_c   1.000
_cell.angle_alpha   90.00
_cell.angle_beta   90.00
_cell.angle_gamma   90.00
#
_symmetry.space_group_name_H-M   'P 1'
#
loop_
_entity.id
_entity.type
_entity.pdbx_description
1 polymer ?
#
loop_
_entity_poly.entity_id
_entity_poly.type
_entity_poly.pdbx_seq_one_letter_code
_entity_poly.pdbx_strand_id
1 'polypeptide(L)'
;MLDLTVLLLSPLALAQSPTATVNSTIVTTDVAIPAAVQGMCYKKNRPVPTTTIPPKPKPTAAPKPQTPQAPPPQAGISSFAQSCLDAHNRYRAQRGIPPLSWNSGSLLQHAVNWAITMFDDNSMFHSQTPGMGENIAMGSGMSCEQAVNMWMGEEASWDGGPVSGSNYGVIGHFTQVMWRDSKEVSCSAEGSFLVCNYYPQGNLLGHMPF
;
A
#
# COMPACT_ATOMS: atom_id res chain seq x y z
N MET A 1 36.22 -45.36 34.06
CA MET A 1 37.03 -44.28 34.69
C MET A 1 36.38 -42.96 34.31
N LEU A 2 36.10 -42.15 35.32
CA LEU A 2 35.33 -40.91 35.30
C LEU A 2 36.11 -39.76 34.64
N ASP A 3 35.38 -38.84 33.99
CA ASP A 3 35.50 -37.36 34.09
C ASP A 3 34.43 -36.78 33.13
N LEU A 4 33.32 -36.13 33.50
CA LEU A 4 32.98 -35.13 34.52
C LEU A 4 33.65 -33.76 34.34
N THR A 5 33.24 -33.00 33.32
CA THR A 5 33.23 -31.53 33.39
C THR A 5 31.90 -30.97 32.92
N VAL A 6 31.17 -30.48 33.91
CA VAL A 6 29.89 -29.78 33.85
C VAL A 6 30.16 -28.36 33.34
N LEU A 7 29.69 -28.01 32.14
CA LEU A 7 29.60 -26.61 31.71
C LEU A 7 28.31 -26.01 32.29
N LEU A 8 28.49 -25.25 33.36
CA LEU A 8 27.45 -24.47 34.02
C LEU A 8 26.93 -23.36 33.09
N LEU A 9 25.71 -23.53 32.57
CA LEU A 9 24.92 -22.47 31.98
C LEU A 9 24.51 -21.48 33.07
N SER A 10 25.09 -20.28 33.05
CA SER A 10 24.65 -19.16 33.89
C SER A 10 23.36 -18.55 33.34
N PRO A 11 22.33 -18.29 34.16
CA PRO A 11 21.11 -17.65 33.68
C PRO A 11 21.36 -16.15 33.43
N LEU A 12 21.00 -15.72 32.21
CA LEU A 12 21.01 -14.33 31.77
C LEU A 12 19.96 -13.55 32.57
N ALA A 13 20.40 -12.55 33.34
CA ALA A 13 19.53 -11.70 34.14
C ALA A 13 18.61 -10.85 33.26
N LEU A 14 17.30 -10.90 33.53
CA LEU A 14 16.30 -9.99 32.98
C LEU A 14 16.57 -8.56 33.48
N ALA A 15 17.02 -7.67 32.58
CA ALA A 15 17.02 -6.24 32.84
C ALA A 15 15.60 -5.69 32.66
N GLN A 16 15.03 -5.16 33.73
CA GLN A 16 13.73 -4.49 33.73
C GLN A 16 13.89 -3.06 33.18
N SER A 17 13.09 -2.70 32.19
CA SER A 17 13.04 -1.35 31.61
C SER A 17 12.41 -0.34 32.59
N PRO A 18 12.93 0.89 32.72
CA PRO A 18 12.30 1.90 33.56
C PRO A 18 11.00 2.43 32.92
N THR A 19 9.95 2.52 33.73
CA THR A 19 8.66 3.14 33.40
C THR A 19 8.81 4.66 33.30
N ALA A 20 8.54 5.23 32.13
CA ALA A 20 8.46 6.67 31.93
C ALA A 20 7.07 7.19 32.33
N THR A 21 7.02 8.05 33.36
CA THR A 21 5.81 8.78 33.75
C THR A 21 5.68 10.02 32.87
N VAL A 22 4.58 10.15 32.11
CA VAL A 22 4.28 11.36 31.32
C VAL A 22 3.43 12.30 32.19
N ASN A 23 4.03 13.41 32.63
CA ASN A 23 3.30 14.54 33.20
C ASN A 23 2.89 15.49 32.06
N SER A 24 1.60 15.56 31.77
CA SER A 24 1.02 16.53 30.83
C SER A 24 0.77 17.87 31.51
N THR A 25 1.63 18.86 31.26
CA THR A 25 1.33 20.27 31.57
C THR A 25 0.73 20.92 30.34
N ILE A 26 -0.56 21.30 30.42
CA ILE A 26 -1.23 22.09 29.38
C ILE A 26 -0.71 23.53 29.48
N VAL A 27 0.00 23.97 28.44
CA VAL A 27 0.37 25.37 28.25
C VAL A 27 -0.70 26.02 27.36
N THR A 28 -1.62 26.74 27.98
CA THR A 28 -2.55 27.64 27.27
C THR A 28 -1.78 28.91 26.92
N THR A 29 -1.66 29.22 25.63
CA THR A 29 -1.19 30.54 25.18
C THR A 29 -2.37 31.31 24.60
N ASP A 30 -2.81 32.32 25.34
CA ASP A 30 -3.74 33.35 24.90
C ASP A 30 -3.05 34.27 23.89
N VAL A 31 -3.56 34.32 22.66
CA VAL A 31 -3.15 35.32 21.67
C VAL A 31 -4.15 36.48 21.71
N ALA A 32 -3.71 37.61 22.27
CA ALA A 32 -4.44 38.87 22.26
C ALA A 32 -4.41 39.54 20.86
N ILE A 33 -5.56 39.99 20.40
CA ILE A 33 -5.72 40.78 19.16
C ILE A 33 -5.61 42.28 19.52
N PRO A 34 -4.73 43.08 18.88
CA PRO A 34 -4.73 44.52 19.07
C PRO A 34 -5.81 45.20 18.22
N ALA A 35 -6.61 46.03 18.90
CA ALA A 35 -7.58 46.95 18.31
C ALA A 35 -6.89 48.27 17.93
N ALA A 36 -6.88 48.63 16.64
CA ALA A 36 -6.67 50.02 16.19
C ALA A 36 -6.97 50.19 14.70
N VAL A 37 -8.18 50.62 14.35
CA VAL A 37 -8.39 51.68 13.34
C VAL A 37 -9.83 52.19 13.41
N GLN A 38 -10.03 53.24 14.21
CA GLN A 38 -11.13 54.19 14.04
C GLN A 38 -10.56 55.47 13.43
N GLY A 39 -11.26 56.00 12.42
CA GLY A 39 -11.17 57.40 12.05
C GLY A 39 -10.48 57.71 10.72
N MET A 40 -11.19 57.51 9.60
CA MET A 40 -10.95 58.28 8.37
C MET A 40 -12.27 58.55 7.65
N CYS A 41 -12.60 59.82 7.53
CA CYS A 41 -13.84 60.35 6.99
C CYS A 41 -13.93 60.11 5.47
N TYR A 42 -15.02 59.52 5.00
CA TYR A 42 -15.32 59.38 3.57
C TYR A 42 -15.65 60.74 2.95
N LYS A 43 -14.79 61.24 2.05
CA LYS A 43 -15.15 62.33 1.13
C LYS A 43 -16.00 61.75 -0.01
N LYS A 44 -17.29 62.10 -0.05
CA LYS A 44 -18.16 61.86 -1.22
C LYS A 44 -17.66 62.72 -2.39
N ASN A 45 -17.63 62.12 -3.58
CA ASN A 45 -17.39 62.71 -4.90
C ASN A 45 -15.93 62.90 -5.33
N ARG A 46 -15.30 61.81 -5.79
CA ARG A 46 -14.31 61.86 -6.88
C ARG A 46 -14.89 61.19 -8.13
N PRO A 47 -14.75 61.78 -9.33
CA PRO A 47 -15.07 61.10 -10.58
C PRO A 47 -14.14 59.89 -10.75
N VAL A 48 -14.71 58.72 -11.01
CA VAL A 48 -13.97 57.48 -11.26
C VAL A 48 -13.46 57.50 -12.70
N PRO A 49 -12.15 57.30 -12.97
CA PRO A 49 -11.66 57.12 -14.33
C PRO A 49 -12.18 55.81 -14.93
N THR A 50 -12.82 55.88 -16.09
CA THR A 50 -13.29 54.70 -16.84
C THR A 50 -12.08 54.01 -17.49
N THR A 51 -11.49 53.04 -16.79
CA THR A 51 -10.58 52.07 -17.39
C THR A 51 -11.44 50.94 -17.97
N THR A 52 -11.50 50.85 -19.30
CA THR A 52 -12.08 49.70 -20.01
C THR A 52 -11.28 48.44 -19.68
N ILE A 53 -11.86 47.56 -18.86
CA ILE A 53 -11.30 46.25 -18.51
C ILE A 53 -11.42 45.33 -19.75
N PRO A 54 -10.34 44.72 -20.24
CA PRO A 54 -10.41 43.74 -21.32
C PRO A 54 -11.29 42.55 -20.92
N PRO A 55 -12.03 41.93 -21.85
CA PRO A 55 -12.95 40.85 -21.52
C PRO A 55 -12.19 39.68 -20.89
N LYS A 56 -12.68 39.26 -19.71
CA LYS A 56 -12.22 38.08 -18.99
C LYS A 56 -12.20 36.88 -19.95
N PRO A 57 -11.09 36.12 -20.04
CA PRO A 57 -11.05 34.91 -20.85
C PRO A 57 -12.22 34.00 -20.49
N LYS A 58 -12.92 33.52 -21.51
CA LYS A 58 -13.98 32.50 -21.37
C LYS A 58 -13.43 31.35 -20.51
N PRO A 59 -14.13 30.92 -19.45
CA PRO A 59 -13.71 29.78 -18.65
C PRO A 59 -13.50 28.59 -19.60
N THR A 60 -12.25 28.15 -19.77
CA THR A 60 -11.97 26.82 -20.29
C THR A 60 -12.66 25.84 -19.38
N ALA A 61 -13.43 24.92 -19.96
CA ALA A 61 -14.06 23.84 -19.20
C ALA A 61 -13.00 23.18 -18.32
N ALA A 62 -13.29 23.06 -17.03
CA ALA A 62 -12.49 22.24 -16.13
C ALA A 62 -12.37 20.84 -16.75
N PRO A 63 -11.19 20.18 -16.68
CA PRO A 63 -11.07 18.79 -17.09
C PRO A 63 -12.18 17.99 -16.40
N LYS A 64 -12.94 17.22 -17.19
CA LYS A 64 -13.93 16.27 -16.67
C LYS A 64 -13.23 15.43 -15.58
N PRO A 65 -13.87 15.14 -14.43
CA PRO A 65 -13.32 14.23 -13.45
C PRO A 65 -12.91 12.94 -14.17
N GLN A 66 -11.61 12.71 -14.28
CA GLN A 66 -11.10 11.48 -14.85
C GLN A 66 -11.45 10.42 -13.81
N THR A 67 -12.28 9.45 -14.19
CA THR A 67 -12.29 8.15 -13.50
C THR A 67 -10.84 7.76 -13.29
N PRO A 68 -10.41 7.32 -12.08
CA PRO A 68 -9.03 6.89 -11.89
C PRO A 68 -8.68 5.86 -12.96
N GLN A 69 -7.92 6.30 -13.96
CA GLN A 69 -7.69 5.52 -15.16
C GLN A 69 -6.51 4.61 -14.84
N ALA A 70 -6.61 3.33 -15.18
CA ALA A 70 -5.49 2.42 -15.03
C ALA A 70 -4.26 3.00 -15.77
N PRO A 71 -3.04 2.82 -15.24
CA PRO A 71 -1.83 3.26 -15.91
C PRO A 71 -1.73 2.69 -17.32
N PRO A 72 -1.02 3.37 -18.24
CA PRO A 72 -0.71 2.76 -19.53
C PRO A 72 0.08 1.45 -19.34
N PRO A 73 -0.02 0.51 -20.29
CA PRO A 73 0.76 -0.72 -20.27
C PRO A 73 2.26 -0.46 -20.10
N GLN A 74 2.95 -1.35 -19.38
CA GLN A 74 4.40 -1.27 -19.23
C GLN A 74 5.07 -1.92 -20.45
N ALA A 75 5.99 -1.20 -21.09
CA ALA A 75 6.70 -1.73 -22.25
C ALA A 75 7.63 -2.90 -21.86
N GLY A 76 7.79 -3.87 -22.77
CA GLY A 76 8.80 -4.92 -22.66
C GLY A 76 8.47 -6.09 -21.71
N ILE A 77 7.21 -6.24 -21.29
CA ILE A 77 6.75 -7.39 -20.49
C ILE A 77 5.81 -8.29 -21.31
N SER A 78 5.66 -9.55 -20.91
CA SER A 78 4.78 -10.51 -21.59
C SER A 78 3.29 -10.14 -21.43
N SER A 79 2.42 -10.72 -22.24
CA SER A 79 0.96 -10.54 -22.10
C SER A 79 0.45 -11.03 -20.74
N PHE A 80 0.98 -12.14 -20.23
CA PHE A 80 0.69 -12.63 -18.89
C PHE A 80 1.06 -11.59 -17.83
N ALA A 81 2.31 -11.09 -17.86
CA ALA A 81 2.79 -10.08 -16.94
C ALA A 81 1.94 -8.80 -17.00
N GLN A 82 1.60 -8.34 -18.20
CA GLN A 82 0.74 -7.18 -18.39
C GLN A 82 -0.66 -7.41 -17.81
N SER A 83 -1.27 -8.56 -18.06
CA SER A 83 -2.60 -8.88 -17.50
C SER A 83 -2.60 -8.91 -15.97
N CYS A 84 -1.53 -9.43 -15.36
CA CYS A 84 -1.35 -9.38 -13.91
C CYS A 84 -1.29 -7.93 -13.43
N LEU A 85 -0.40 -7.13 -14.01
CA LEU A 85 -0.20 -5.74 -13.61
C LEU A 85 -1.48 -4.91 -13.75
N ASP A 86 -2.19 -5.08 -14.86
CA ASP A 86 -3.45 -4.39 -15.15
C ASP A 86 -4.54 -4.77 -14.16
N ALA A 87 -4.67 -6.06 -13.80
CA ALA A 87 -5.66 -6.51 -12.83
C ALA A 87 -5.43 -5.85 -11.45
N HIS A 88 -4.19 -5.82 -10.96
CA HIS A 88 -3.88 -5.14 -9.69
C HIS A 88 -4.17 -3.64 -9.77
N ASN A 89 -3.65 -2.98 -10.82
CA ASN A 89 -3.73 -1.53 -10.94
C ASN A 89 -5.16 -1.04 -11.18
N ARG A 90 -6.04 -1.86 -11.76
CA ARG A 90 -7.47 -1.58 -11.87
C ARG A 90 -8.12 -1.38 -10.51
N TYR A 91 -7.83 -2.23 -9.53
CA TYR A 91 -8.39 -2.10 -8.18
C TYR A 91 -7.75 -0.96 -7.38
N ARG A 92 -6.42 -0.82 -7.48
CA ARG A 92 -5.70 0.29 -6.82
C ARG A 92 -6.19 1.65 -7.31
N ALA A 93 -6.42 1.80 -8.61
CA ALA A 93 -6.97 3.03 -9.18
C ALA A 93 -8.33 3.40 -8.58
N GLN A 94 -9.24 2.44 -8.37
CA GLN A 94 -10.57 2.70 -7.80
C GLN A 94 -10.52 3.35 -6.41
N ARG A 95 -9.44 3.15 -5.65
CA ARG A 95 -9.22 3.74 -4.33
C ARG A 95 -8.19 4.88 -4.33
N GLY A 96 -7.73 5.33 -5.50
CA GLY A 96 -6.69 6.36 -5.60
C GLY A 96 -5.34 5.94 -5.03
N ILE A 97 -5.08 4.63 -4.99
CA ILE A 97 -3.82 4.07 -4.52
C ILE A 97 -2.81 4.12 -5.67
N PRO A 98 -1.55 4.54 -5.44
CA PRO A 98 -0.54 4.57 -6.49
C PRO A 98 -0.39 3.22 -7.18
N PRO A 99 -0.26 3.18 -8.52
CA PRO A 99 -0.12 1.92 -9.22
C PRO A 99 1.19 1.22 -8.87
N LEU A 100 1.19 -0.10 -9.03
CA LEU A 100 2.38 -0.94 -9.03
C LEU A 100 3.06 -0.85 -10.40
N SER A 101 4.38 -1.02 -10.43
CA SER A 101 5.16 -1.31 -11.62
C SER A 101 5.58 -2.78 -11.67
N TRP A 102 5.86 -3.30 -12.86
CA TRP A 102 6.36 -4.67 -13.01
C TRP A 102 7.88 -4.74 -12.81
N ASN A 103 8.36 -5.66 -11.99
CA ASN A 103 9.78 -5.88 -11.75
C ASN A 103 10.29 -7.14 -12.49
N SER A 104 10.96 -6.93 -13.62
CA SER A 104 11.49 -8.05 -14.43
C SER A 104 12.77 -8.69 -13.86
N GLY A 105 13.20 -8.31 -12.66
CA GLY A 105 14.44 -8.76 -12.03
C GLY A 105 14.21 -9.77 -10.92
N SER A 106 14.71 -9.46 -9.71
CA SER A 106 14.70 -10.39 -8.57
C SER A 106 13.31 -10.82 -8.13
N LEU A 107 12.31 -9.94 -8.24
CA LEU A 107 10.94 -10.24 -7.82
C LEU A 107 10.30 -11.29 -8.75
N LEU A 108 10.54 -11.18 -10.06
CA LEU A 108 10.09 -12.16 -11.03
C LEU A 108 10.84 -13.49 -10.87
N GLN A 109 12.16 -13.46 -10.70
CA GLN A 109 12.95 -14.67 -10.49
C GLN A 109 12.45 -15.45 -9.27
N HIS A 110 12.09 -14.74 -8.20
CA HIS A 110 11.53 -15.36 -7.01
C HIS A 110 10.15 -15.99 -7.29
N ALA A 111 9.24 -15.27 -7.94
CA ALA A 111 7.91 -15.79 -8.28
C ALA A 111 7.98 -17.04 -9.16
N VAL A 112 8.91 -17.07 -10.13
CA VAL A 112 9.17 -18.25 -10.99
C VAL A 112 9.62 -19.43 -10.15
N ASN A 113 10.66 -19.24 -9.33
CA ASN A 113 11.21 -20.31 -8.51
C ASN A 113 10.16 -20.88 -7.55
N TRP A 114 9.36 -20.01 -6.93
CA TRP A 114 8.38 -20.44 -5.95
C TRP A 114 7.18 -21.17 -6.57
N ALA A 115 6.74 -20.75 -7.77
CA ALA A 115 5.72 -21.48 -8.51
C ALA A 115 6.19 -22.90 -8.88
N ILE A 116 7.45 -23.05 -9.32
CA ILE A 116 8.07 -24.35 -9.61
C ILE A 116 8.15 -25.20 -8.34
N THR A 117 8.59 -24.63 -7.21
CA THR A 117 8.66 -25.35 -5.92
C THR A 117 7.29 -25.90 -5.51
N MET A 118 6.24 -25.08 -5.55
CA MET A 118 4.88 -25.55 -5.21
C MET A 118 4.36 -26.61 -6.19
N PHE A 119 4.72 -26.51 -7.46
CA PHE A 119 4.38 -27.51 -8.48
C PHE A 119 5.07 -28.85 -8.22
N ASP A 120 6.38 -28.84 -8.00
CA ASP A 120 7.18 -30.04 -7.75
C ASP A 120 6.78 -30.73 -6.43
N ASP A 121 6.51 -29.93 -5.39
CA ASP A 121 6.05 -30.44 -4.09
C ASP A 121 4.55 -30.81 -4.09
N ASN A 122 3.81 -30.43 -5.14
CA ASN A 122 2.37 -30.56 -5.26
C ASN A 122 1.62 -30.04 -4.01
N SER A 123 2.04 -28.87 -3.51
CA SER A 123 1.55 -28.28 -2.28
C SER A 123 1.54 -26.76 -2.36
N MET A 124 0.52 -26.11 -1.78
CA MET A 124 0.39 -24.65 -1.76
C MET A 124 0.84 -24.11 -0.40
N PHE A 125 1.95 -23.37 -0.39
CA PHE A 125 2.49 -22.76 0.82
C PHE A 125 3.32 -21.53 0.49
N HIS A 126 3.41 -20.61 1.45
CA HIS A 126 4.14 -19.35 1.28
C HIS A 126 5.65 -19.53 1.44
N SER A 127 6.42 -18.72 0.71
CA SER A 127 7.89 -18.68 0.75
C SER A 127 8.46 -18.14 2.05
N GLN A 128 7.70 -17.28 2.74
CA GLN A 128 8.12 -16.58 3.96
C GLN A 128 9.39 -15.73 3.76
N THR A 129 9.66 -15.28 2.52
CA THR A 129 10.83 -14.46 2.19
C THR A 129 10.76 -13.09 2.89
N PRO A 130 11.71 -12.75 3.78
CA PRO A 130 11.68 -11.48 4.51
C PRO A 130 11.75 -10.26 3.59
N GLY A 131 10.92 -9.25 3.87
CA GLY A 131 10.89 -8.00 3.10
C GLY A 131 10.06 -8.07 1.81
N MET A 132 9.47 -9.23 1.49
CA MET A 132 8.68 -9.47 0.29
C MET A 132 7.25 -9.86 0.64
N GLY A 133 6.28 -9.20 0.00
CA GLY A 133 4.88 -9.61 0.07
C GLY A 133 4.64 -10.76 -0.89
N GLU A 134 3.62 -11.58 -0.62
CA GLU A 134 3.30 -12.72 -1.47
C GLU A 134 1.82 -13.05 -1.42
N ASN A 135 1.22 -13.21 -2.60
CA ASN A 135 -0.06 -13.88 -2.78
C ASN A 135 0.17 -15.13 -3.63
N ILE A 136 -0.49 -16.22 -3.24
CA ILE A 136 -0.50 -17.47 -3.99
C ILE A 136 -1.94 -17.87 -4.31
N ALA A 137 -2.12 -18.55 -5.43
CA ALA A 137 -3.40 -19.09 -5.84
C ALA A 137 -3.19 -20.47 -6.49
N MET A 138 -4.23 -21.29 -6.42
CA MET A 138 -4.27 -22.58 -7.09
C MET A 138 -5.53 -22.70 -7.96
N GLY A 139 -5.36 -23.09 -9.21
CA GLY A 139 -6.46 -23.45 -10.11
C GLY A 139 -5.99 -23.84 -11.50
N SER A 140 -6.61 -24.87 -12.08
CA SER A 140 -6.28 -25.32 -13.43
C SER A 140 -6.64 -24.25 -14.46
N GLY A 141 -5.67 -23.84 -15.27
CA GLY A 141 -5.85 -22.80 -16.30
C GLY A 141 -6.22 -21.42 -15.74
N MET A 142 -5.94 -21.17 -14.45
CA MET A 142 -6.26 -19.90 -13.80
C MET A 142 -5.43 -18.77 -14.42
N SER A 143 -6.12 -17.78 -14.96
CA SER A 143 -5.49 -16.53 -15.38
C SER A 143 -5.14 -15.66 -14.18
N CYS A 144 -4.19 -14.74 -14.38
CA CYS A 144 -3.81 -13.80 -13.34
C CYS A 144 -4.94 -12.86 -12.93
N GLU A 145 -5.79 -12.46 -13.88
CA GLU A 145 -6.99 -11.66 -13.59
C GLU A 145 -7.97 -12.42 -12.70
N GLN A 146 -8.18 -13.72 -12.93
CA GLN A 146 -9.01 -14.55 -12.06
C GLN A 146 -8.42 -14.67 -10.65
N ALA A 147 -7.10 -14.87 -10.52
CA ALA A 147 -6.43 -14.92 -9.22
C ALA A 147 -6.57 -13.60 -8.45
N VAL A 148 -6.33 -12.46 -9.11
CA VAL A 148 -6.48 -11.13 -8.49
C VAL A 148 -7.93 -10.86 -8.08
N ASN A 149 -8.91 -11.20 -8.93
CA ASN A 149 -10.32 -11.04 -8.58
C ASN A 149 -10.72 -11.92 -7.38
N MET A 150 -10.19 -13.14 -7.30
CA MET A 150 -10.39 -14.05 -6.17
C MET A 150 -9.83 -13.44 -4.88
N TRP A 151 -8.58 -12.94 -4.91
CA TRP A 151 -7.96 -12.27 -3.77
C TRP A 151 -8.73 -11.01 -3.33
N MET A 152 -9.20 -10.20 -4.29
CA MET A 152 -10.01 -9.03 -4.00
C MET A 152 -11.38 -9.35 -3.38
N GLY A 153 -11.90 -10.56 -3.59
CA GLY A 153 -13.14 -11.02 -2.96
C GLY A 153 -13.09 -11.01 -1.43
N GLU A 154 -11.90 -11.07 -0.83
CA GLU A 154 -11.71 -10.98 0.62
C GLU A 154 -12.08 -9.60 1.20
N GLU A 155 -12.22 -8.56 0.37
CA GLU A 155 -12.68 -7.22 0.80
C GLU A 155 -14.00 -7.30 1.58
N ALA A 156 -14.88 -8.24 1.24
CA ALA A 156 -16.16 -8.44 1.93
C ALA A 156 -16.01 -8.82 3.41
N SER A 157 -14.84 -9.35 3.79
CA SER A 157 -14.51 -9.74 5.18
C SER A 157 -13.70 -8.66 5.91
N TRP A 158 -13.34 -7.55 5.25
CA TRP A 158 -12.57 -6.48 5.86
C TRP A 158 -13.48 -5.47 6.56
N ASP A 159 -13.20 -5.22 7.84
CA ASP A 159 -13.96 -4.30 8.70
C ASP A 159 -13.47 -2.84 8.62
N GLY A 160 -12.51 -2.55 7.74
CA GLY A 160 -11.88 -1.23 7.64
C GLY A 160 -10.74 -1.01 8.64
N GLY A 161 -10.36 -2.03 9.42
CA GLY A 161 -9.29 -1.95 10.42
C GLY A 161 -7.90 -2.32 9.90
N PRO A 162 -6.86 -2.18 10.75
CA PRO A 162 -5.51 -2.59 10.39
C PRO A 162 -5.40 -4.12 10.24
N VAL A 163 -4.36 -4.56 9.54
CA VAL A 163 -4.00 -5.98 9.51
C VAL A 163 -3.58 -6.41 10.92
N SER A 164 -4.08 -7.56 11.37
CA SER A 164 -3.83 -8.12 12.70
C SER A 164 -3.69 -9.64 12.61
N GLY A 165 -3.15 -10.25 13.65
CA GLY A 165 -3.00 -11.72 13.69
C GLY A 165 -4.32 -12.47 13.56
N SER A 166 -5.45 -11.87 13.96
CA SER A 166 -6.78 -12.49 13.90
C SER A 166 -7.48 -12.34 12.55
N ASN A 167 -7.13 -11.33 11.74
CA ASN A 167 -7.77 -11.11 10.43
C ASN A 167 -6.86 -11.49 9.24
N TYR A 168 -5.54 -11.53 9.43
CA TYR A 168 -4.57 -11.70 8.34
C TYR A 168 -4.85 -12.92 7.45
N GLY A 169 -5.21 -14.06 8.04
CA GLY A 169 -5.52 -15.28 7.27
C GLY A 169 -6.80 -15.21 6.42
N VAL A 170 -7.62 -14.16 6.59
CA VAL A 170 -8.91 -13.98 5.91
C VAL A 170 -8.88 -12.85 4.89
N ILE A 171 -8.11 -11.78 5.18
CA ILE A 171 -8.05 -10.57 4.34
C ILE A 171 -6.68 -10.34 3.69
N GLY A 172 -5.72 -11.23 3.95
CA GLY A 172 -4.31 -11.04 3.61
C GLY A 172 -4.07 -10.83 2.12
N HIS A 173 -4.77 -11.55 1.26
CA HIS A 173 -4.56 -11.42 -0.18
C HIS A 173 -5.12 -10.09 -0.70
N PHE A 174 -6.33 -9.70 -0.29
CA PHE A 174 -6.93 -8.40 -0.62
C PHE A 174 -6.05 -7.25 -0.15
N THR A 175 -5.65 -7.29 1.13
CA THR A 175 -4.86 -6.21 1.74
C THR A 175 -3.48 -6.08 1.10
N GLN A 176 -2.87 -7.19 0.65
CA GLN A 176 -1.62 -7.14 -0.09
C GLN A 176 -1.78 -6.50 -1.49
N VAL A 177 -2.81 -6.86 -2.26
CA VAL A 177 -3.07 -6.22 -3.58
C VAL A 177 -3.24 -4.70 -3.41
N MET A 178 -3.92 -4.31 -2.35
CA MET A 178 -4.25 -2.91 -2.05
C MET A 178 -3.18 -2.19 -1.22
N TRP A 179 -2.07 -2.83 -0.87
CA TRP A 179 -1.09 -2.24 0.03
C TRP A 179 -0.43 -0.99 -0.58
N ARG A 180 -0.67 0.19 0.01
CA ARG A 180 -0.24 1.49 -0.54
C ARG A 180 1.28 1.58 -0.70
N ASP A 181 2.02 0.96 0.20
CA ASP A 181 3.48 1.06 0.22
C ASP A 181 4.19 0.05 -0.67
N SER A 182 3.52 -1.01 -1.12
CA SER A 182 4.03 -1.85 -2.19
C SER A 182 4.06 -1.05 -3.48
N LYS A 183 5.20 -1.08 -4.17
CA LYS A 183 5.50 -0.31 -5.39
C LYS A 183 5.67 -1.19 -6.61
N GLU A 184 6.13 -2.42 -6.40
CA GLU A 184 6.42 -3.36 -7.46
C GLU A 184 5.68 -4.67 -7.26
N VAL A 185 5.29 -5.32 -8.35
CA VAL A 185 4.74 -6.66 -8.37
C VAL A 185 5.31 -7.46 -9.53
N SER A 186 5.54 -8.75 -9.31
CA SER A 186 5.84 -9.71 -10.36
C SER A 186 5.16 -11.02 -10.05
N CYS A 187 4.64 -11.65 -11.09
CA CYS A 187 3.91 -12.91 -10.97
C CYS A 187 4.46 -13.96 -11.93
N SER A 188 4.32 -15.21 -11.54
CA SER A 188 4.59 -16.38 -12.37
C SER A 188 3.54 -17.46 -12.09
N ALA A 189 3.39 -18.39 -13.03
CA ALA A 189 2.56 -19.57 -12.85
C ALA A 189 3.30 -20.82 -13.34
N GLU A 190 3.09 -21.94 -12.65
CA GLU A 190 3.58 -23.26 -13.03
C GLU A 190 2.52 -24.31 -12.69
N GLY A 191 2.14 -25.14 -13.66
CA GLY A 191 0.97 -26.02 -13.56
C GLY A 191 -0.31 -25.31 -13.12
N SER A 192 -0.81 -25.66 -11.92
CA SER A 192 -2.00 -25.03 -11.33
C SER A 192 -1.68 -23.95 -10.30
N PHE A 193 -0.41 -23.60 -10.08
CA PHE A 193 0.01 -22.66 -9.06
C PHE A 193 0.36 -21.31 -9.67
N LEU A 194 -0.11 -20.23 -9.05
CA LEU A 194 0.23 -18.85 -9.41
C LEU A 194 0.78 -18.13 -8.18
N VAL A 195 1.91 -17.45 -8.34
CA VAL A 195 2.56 -16.65 -7.31
C VAL A 195 2.64 -15.21 -7.81
N CYS A 196 2.28 -14.26 -6.97
CA CYS A 196 2.61 -12.84 -7.14
C CYS A 196 3.40 -12.35 -5.94
N ASN A 197 4.60 -11.84 -6.17
CA ASN A 197 5.44 -11.23 -5.14
C ASN A 197 5.38 -9.70 -5.23
N TYR A 198 5.46 -9.04 -4.08
CA TYR A 198 5.33 -7.59 -3.94
C TYR A 198 6.52 -6.99 -3.21
N TYR A 199 6.93 -5.79 -3.61
CA TYR A 199 8.00 -5.07 -2.93
C TYR A 199 7.71 -3.56 -2.79
N PRO A 200 7.99 -2.95 -1.64
CA PRO A 200 8.18 -3.57 -0.32
C PRO A 200 6.99 -4.44 0.11
N GLN A 201 7.20 -5.33 1.09
CA GLN A 201 6.13 -6.19 1.62
C GLN A 201 4.93 -5.40 2.14
N GLY A 202 3.75 -5.96 1.95
CA GLY A 202 2.54 -5.50 2.61
C GLY A 202 2.28 -6.19 3.94
N ASN A 203 1.04 -6.06 4.40
CA ASN A 203 0.47 -6.80 5.52
C ASN A 203 1.27 -6.72 6.82
N LEU A 204 1.83 -5.54 7.11
CA LEU A 204 2.48 -5.28 8.39
C LEU A 204 1.41 -5.28 9.50
N LEU A 205 1.63 -6.08 10.55
CA LEU A 205 0.72 -6.15 11.68
C LEU A 205 0.59 -4.80 12.38
N GLY A 206 -0.64 -4.37 12.62
CA GLY A 206 -0.98 -3.07 13.21
C GLY A 206 -1.06 -1.92 12.20
N HIS A 207 -0.79 -2.16 10.91
CA HIS A 207 -0.82 -1.12 9.88
C HIS A 207 -2.08 -1.20 9.00
N MET A 208 -2.50 -0.04 8.51
CA MET A 208 -3.57 0.08 7.53
C MET A 208 -3.07 -0.27 6.13
N PRO A 209 -3.86 -0.97 5.30
CA PRO A 209 -3.47 -1.28 3.93
C PRO A 209 -3.32 -0.05 3.03
N PHE A 210 -4.19 0.96 3.16
CA PHE A 210 -4.19 2.16 2.31
C PHE A 210 -4.88 3.38 2.91
#